data_AF-A0A3M1D8U9-F1
#
_entry.id   AF-A0A3M1D8U9-F1
#
_cell.length_a   1.000
_cell.length_b   1.000
_cell.length_c   1.000
_cell.angle_alpha   90.00
_cell.angle_beta   90.00
_cell.angle_gamma   90.00
#
_symmetry.space_group_name_H-M   'P 1'
#
loop_
_entity.id
_entity.type
_entity.pdbx_description
1 polymer ?
#
loop_
_entity_poly.entity_id
_entity_poly.type
_entity_poly.pdbx_seq_one_letter_code
_entity_poly.pdbx_strand_id
1 'polypeptide(L)'
;MPPPNLPDEIVRILSFHGPVELWTGRGESAATARVELAPFDDELILAVPRGSRLEEGLLRTPRAMITAKAEDQHYSLRLVGRAVAGRSVSAHPRRAAITPWLSEGARPDRLLAVPFVAEEVELVKVEGAVRDRYAGPTPAGRRAPGRVGAWALAALGGAGKWAALAGAAATFVWFGYLGADYPLRPLALLLAWVGVVGLVGGIRLLGQAAAFLRWRTGRGSVDKAPALRDGWLAPREARRGGLVALAAWLLASLVLSSFPQGGVTVLIVVLATGAPVLAASWALHAWVAARQGEDG
;
A
#
# COMPACT_ATOMS: atom_id res chain seq x y z
N MET A 1 -12.09 22.93 2.71
CA MET A 1 -10.83 22.15 2.78
C MET A 1 -10.98 21.10 3.87
N PRO A 2 -10.44 19.89 3.72
CA PRO A 2 -10.42 18.93 4.82
C PRO A 2 -9.62 19.51 6.01
N PRO A 3 -9.96 19.16 7.26
CA PRO A 3 -9.19 19.60 8.42
C PRO A 3 -7.77 18.99 8.40
N PRO A 4 -6.76 19.71 8.89
CA PRO A 4 -5.37 19.22 8.94
C PRO A 4 -5.28 17.94 9.79
N ASN A 5 -4.33 17.07 9.45
CA ASN A 5 -4.18 15.79 10.12
C ASN A 5 -3.43 15.92 11.45
N LEU A 6 -2.47 16.83 11.52
CA LEU A 6 -1.69 17.10 12.73
C LEU A 6 -2.12 18.44 13.35
N PRO A 7 -2.17 18.55 14.69
CA PRO A 7 -2.29 19.84 15.38
C PRO A 7 -1.13 20.78 15.01
N ASP A 8 -1.43 22.07 14.82
CA ASP A 8 -0.45 23.12 14.45
C ASP A 8 0.76 23.15 15.40
N GLU A 9 0.52 22.88 16.67
CA GLU A 9 1.57 22.83 17.69
C GLU A 9 2.62 21.75 17.41
N ILE A 10 2.20 20.59 16.89
CA ILE A 10 3.11 19.48 16.56
C ILE A 10 3.90 19.82 15.31
N VAL A 11 3.22 20.40 14.31
CA VAL A 11 3.88 20.91 13.10
C VAL A 11 4.95 21.94 13.47
N ARG A 12 4.63 22.86 14.39
CA ARG A 12 5.58 23.85 14.91
C ARG A 12 6.76 23.19 15.62
N ILE A 13 6.53 22.27 16.55
CA ILE A 13 7.59 21.54 17.27
C ILE A 13 8.53 20.86 16.26
N LEU A 14 7.96 20.10 15.33
CA LEU A 14 8.74 19.37 14.32
C LEU A 14 9.52 20.29 13.38
N SER A 15 9.00 21.49 13.12
CA SER A 15 9.67 22.49 12.28
C SER A 15 10.97 23.02 12.90
N PHE A 16 11.08 23.02 14.23
CA PHE A 16 12.26 23.51 14.95
C PHE A 16 13.09 22.41 15.62
N HIS A 17 12.59 21.18 15.70
CA HIS A 17 13.28 20.06 16.36
C HIS A 17 14.56 19.62 15.65
N GLY A 18 14.57 19.68 14.31
CA GLY A 18 15.61 19.05 13.49
C GLY A 18 15.37 17.56 13.26
N PRO A 19 16.42 16.73 13.08
CA PRO A 19 16.28 15.32 12.75
C PRO A 19 15.58 14.51 13.84
N VAL A 20 14.59 13.71 13.42
CA VAL A 20 13.81 12.82 14.29
C VAL A 20 14.26 11.38 14.17
N GLU A 21 13.99 10.58 15.19
CA GLU A 21 14.25 9.15 15.13
C GLU A 21 13.07 8.43 14.48
N LEU A 22 13.33 7.74 13.37
CA LEU A 22 12.36 6.93 12.64
C LEU A 22 12.57 5.45 12.94
N TRP A 23 11.50 4.80 13.36
CA TRP A 23 11.41 3.37 13.59
C TRP A 23 10.52 2.72 12.55
N THR A 24 11.00 1.65 11.92
CA THR A 24 10.25 0.85 10.94
C THR A 24 10.25 -0.61 11.38
N GLY A 25 9.14 -1.32 11.27
CA GLY A 25 9.07 -2.73 11.69
C GLY A 25 8.69 -2.97 13.16
N ARG A 26 8.85 -4.22 13.60
CA ARG A 26 8.65 -4.67 15.00
C ARG A 26 9.70 -5.73 15.35
N GLY A 27 10.09 -5.78 16.63
CA GLY A 27 11.03 -6.77 17.15
C GLY A 27 12.41 -6.69 16.50
N GLU A 28 13.04 -7.85 16.27
CA GLU A 28 14.39 -7.96 15.68
C GLU A 28 14.50 -7.41 14.25
N SER A 29 13.36 -7.27 13.55
CA SER A 29 13.31 -6.67 12.22
C SER A 29 13.19 -5.15 12.22
N ALA A 30 13.18 -4.53 13.41
CA ALA A 30 13.07 -3.10 13.54
C ALA A 30 14.35 -2.41 13.06
N ALA A 31 14.22 -1.44 12.15
CA ALA A 31 15.29 -0.52 11.80
C ALA A 31 14.99 0.84 12.42
N THR A 32 16.00 1.43 13.06
CA THR A 32 15.97 2.80 13.58
C THR A 32 17.08 3.64 12.95
N ALA A 33 16.79 4.90 12.62
CA ALA A 33 17.81 5.90 12.36
C ALA A 33 17.25 7.31 12.55
N ARG A 34 18.14 8.29 12.77
CA ARG A 34 17.77 9.71 12.70
C ARG A 34 17.61 10.12 11.23
N VAL A 35 16.49 10.77 10.93
CA VAL A 35 16.14 11.22 9.58
C VAL A 35 15.67 12.67 9.64
N GLU A 36 15.97 13.41 8.58
CA GLU A 36 15.40 14.74 8.38
C GLU A 36 13.94 14.61 7.98
N LEU A 37 13.15 15.63 8.31
CA LEU A 37 11.73 15.67 8.02
C LEU A 37 11.32 17.04 7.51
N ALA A 38 10.39 17.06 6.56
CA ALA A 38 9.67 18.25 6.15
C ALA A 38 8.21 18.10 6.63
N PRO A 39 7.75 18.92 7.60
CA PRO A 39 6.39 18.84 8.09
C PRO A 39 5.42 19.56 7.14
N PHE A 40 4.30 18.90 6.82
CA PHE A 40 3.16 19.49 6.11
C PHE A 40 1.86 19.19 6.90
N ASP A 41 0.79 19.91 6.58
CA ASP A 41 -0.48 19.84 7.32
C ASP A 41 -1.13 18.44 7.33
N ASP A 42 -0.98 17.70 6.23
CA ASP A 42 -1.61 16.39 6.03
C ASP A 42 -0.67 15.21 6.26
N GLU A 43 0.64 15.41 6.05
CA GLU A 43 1.66 14.36 6.09
C GLU A 43 3.04 14.94 6.43
N LEU A 44 3.93 14.10 6.93
CA LEU A 44 5.35 14.42 7.06
C LEU A 44 6.11 13.76 5.90
N ILE A 45 7.07 14.46 5.30
CA ILE A 45 7.98 13.84 4.32
C ILE A 45 9.32 13.59 5.01
N LEU A 46 9.66 12.32 5.20
CA LEU A 46 10.93 11.89 5.79
C LEU A 46 11.97 11.69 4.71
N ALA A 47 13.18 12.21 4.90
CA ALA A 47 14.31 12.01 4.00
C ALA A 47 15.09 10.77 4.42
N VAL A 48 14.86 9.65 3.72
CA VAL A 48 15.49 8.36 4.05
C VAL A 48 16.58 8.01 3.02
N PRO A 49 17.81 7.66 3.43
CA PRO A 49 18.84 7.22 2.50
C PRO A 49 18.42 5.98 1.71
N ARG A 50 18.66 6.00 0.40
CA ARG A 50 18.42 4.86 -0.50
C ARG A 50 19.32 3.69 -0.12
N GLY A 51 18.77 2.48 -0.15
CA GLY A 51 19.45 1.24 0.24
C GLY A 51 19.61 1.06 1.75
N SER A 52 19.08 1.96 2.58
CA SER A 52 19.14 1.82 4.03
C SER A 52 18.25 0.70 4.55
N ARG A 53 18.55 0.22 5.78
CA ARG A 53 17.67 -0.73 6.49
C ARG A 53 16.26 -0.18 6.73
N LEU A 54 16.13 1.14 6.85
CA LEU A 54 14.82 1.82 6.95
C LEU A 54 14.01 1.66 5.67
N GLU A 55 14.62 1.85 4.49
CA GLU A 55 13.94 1.59 3.22
C GLU A 55 13.44 0.14 3.16
N GLU A 56 14.30 -0.82 3.53
CA GLU A 56 13.90 -2.21 3.54
C GLU A 56 12.73 -2.49 4.52
N GLY A 57 12.76 -1.88 5.71
CA GLY A 57 11.68 -1.94 6.68
C GLY A 57 10.35 -1.45 6.11
N LEU A 58 10.36 -0.28 5.45
CA LEU A 58 9.18 0.32 4.80
C LEU A 58 8.64 -0.52 3.63
N LEU A 59 9.49 -1.29 2.96
CA LEU A 59 9.06 -2.22 1.91
C LEU A 59 8.41 -3.49 2.46
N ARG A 60 8.67 -3.82 3.73
CA ARG A 60 8.11 -5.00 4.42
C ARG A 60 6.84 -4.67 5.18
N THR A 61 6.77 -3.51 5.82
CA THR A 61 5.60 -3.05 6.56
C THR A 61 5.38 -1.56 6.32
N PRO A 62 4.13 -1.11 6.16
CA PRO A 62 3.85 0.31 6.09
C PRO A 62 3.85 0.96 7.47
N ARG A 63 3.87 0.20 8.58
CA ARG A 63 3.82 0.77 9.93
C ARG A 63 5.16 1.37 10.33
N ALA A 64 5.12 2.62 10.79
CA ALA A 64 6.29 3.35 11.26
C ALA A 64 5.96 4.16 12.51
N MET A 65 7.00 4.51 13.25
CA MET A 65 6.91 5.37 14.43
C MET A 65 8.01 6.43 14.35
N ILE A 66 7.66 7.66 14.69
CA ILE A 66 8.60 8.77 14.81
C ILE A 66 8.67 9.17 16.27
N THR A 67 9.88 9.36 16.77
CA THR A 67 10.15 9.91 18.10
C THR A 67 10.98 11.17 17.99
N ALA A 68 10.57 12.20 18.72
CA ALA A 68 11.27 13.48 18.83
C ALA A 68 11.28 13.87 20.31
N LYS A 69 12.48 14.10 20.87
CA LYS A 69 12.63 14.43 22.29
C LYS A 69 13.59 15.61 22.44
N ALA A 70 13.16 16.65 23.13
CA ALA A 70 14.03 17.77 23.44
C ALA A 70 15.15 17.34 24.40
N GLU A 71 16.36 17.88 24.22
CA GLU A 71 17.53 17.49 25.01
C GLU A 71 17.38 17.86 26.50
N ASP A 72 16.81 19.04 26.77
CA ASP A 72 16.40 19.58 28.07
C ASP A 72 15.07 18.98 28.59
N GLN A 73 14.49 18.01 27.87
CA GLN A 73 13.30 17.26 28.26
C GLN A 73 11.99 18.07 28.39
N HIS A 74 11.93 19.29 27.84
CA HIS A 74 10.70 20.10 27.87
C HIS A 74 9.57 19.51 27.02
N TYR A 75 9.87 18.64 26.05
CA TYR A 75 8.87 17.77 25.42
C TYR A 75 9.40 16.39 25.03
N SER A 76 8.45 15.46 24.91
CA SER A 76 8.58 14.18 24.23
C SER A 76 7.40 13.99 23.29
N LEU A 77 7.68 13.78 22.01
CA LEU A 77 6.70 13.53 20.97
C LEU A 77 6.91 12.14 20.38
N ARG A 78 5.81 11.41 20.25
CA ARG A 78 5.75 10.12 19.59
C ARG A 78 4.58 10.14 18.61
N LEU A 79 4.87 9.83 17.35
CA LEU A 79 3.88 9.68 16.30
C LEU A 79 3.89 8.23 15.84
N VAL A 80 2.73 7.59 15.79
CA VAL A 80 2.58 6.25 15.20
C VAL A 80 1.69 6.39 13.98
N GLY A 81 2.11 5.78 12.88
CA GLY A 81 1.41 5.97 11.63
C GLY A 81 1.84 5.00 10.56
N ARG A 82 1.61 5.43 9.34
CA ARG A 82 1.96 4.68 8.14
C ARG A 82 2.94 5.47 7.29
N ALA A 83 3.98 4.82 6.82
CA ALA A 83 4.96 5.36 5.91
C ALA A 83 5.20 4.41 4.74
N VAL A 84 5.57 5.00 3.61
CA VAL A 84 5.75 4.27 2.36
C VAL A 84 7.09 4.64 1.76
N ALA A 85 7.87 3.64 1.33
CA ALA A 85 9.11 3.88 0.63
C ALA A 85 8.83 4.65 -0.68
N GLY A 86 8.95 5.98 -0.63
CA GLY A 86 8.57 6.84 -1.74
C GLY A 86 9.58 6.85 -2.87
N ARG A 87 9.59 7.94 -3.62
CA ARG A 87 10.52 8.18 -4.73
C ARG A 87 11.69 9.04 -4.28
N SER A 88 12.71 9.19 -5.12
CA SER A 88 13.83 10.09 -4.83
C SER A 88 13.35 11.53 -4.63
N VAL A 89 13.97 12.26 -3.69
CA VAL A 89 13.63 13.67 -3.42
C VAL A 89 13.79 14.52 -4.69
N SER A 90 14.81 14.27 -5.50
CA SER A 90 15.04 15.00 -6.77
C SER A 90 13.91 14.83 -7.79
N ALA A 91 13.21 13.69 -7.75
CA ALA A 91 12.08 13.36 -8.62
C ALA A 91 10.71 13.63 -7.97
N HIS A 92 10.68 14.17 -6.74
CA HIS A 92 9.45 14.44 -6.03
C HIS A 92 8.74 15.69 -6.59
N PRO A 93 7.41 15.67 -6.81
CA PRO A 93 6.69 16.85 -7.31
C PRO A 93 6.84 18.08 -6.41
N ARG A 94 6.97 17.86 -5.09
CA ARG A 94 7.18 18.90 -4.08
C ARG A 94 8.66 19.13 -3.73
N ARG A 95 9.62 18.79 -4.62
CA ARG A 95 11.06 18.89 -4.29
C ARG A 95 11.46 20.26 -3.73
N ALA A 96 10.95 21.35 -4.32
CA ALA A 96 11.28 22.71 -3.91
C ALA A 96 10.85 23.02 -2.47
N ALA A 97 9.79 22.38 -1.98
CA ALA A 97 9.32 22.51 -0.60
C ALA A 97 10.04 21.56 0.37
N ILE A 98 10.64 20.48 -0.12
CA ILE A 98 11.36 19.50 0.71
C ILE A 98 12.84 19.89 0.88
N THR A 99 13.48 20.38 -0.18
CA THR A 99 14.93 20.69 -0.18
C THR A 99 15.38 21.61 0.95
N PRO A 100 14.64 22.66 1.37
CA PRO A 100 15.05 23.53 2.47
C PRO A 100 15.17 22.82 3.83
N TRP A 101 14.56 21.65 3.98
CA TRP A 101 14.59 20.85 5.20
C TRP A 101 15.76 19.87 5.25
N LEU A 102 16.53 19.77 4.16
CA LEU A 102 17.68 18.89 4.09
C LEU A 102 18.92 19.55 4.68
N SER A 103 19.81 18.77 5.29
CA SER A 103 21.10 19.29 5.76
C SER A 103 21.94 19.84 4.60
N GLU A 104 22.82 20.79 4.94
CA GLU A 104 23.79 21.30 3.99
C GLU A 104 24.68 20.15 3.46
N GLY A 105 24.81 20.09 2.13
CA GLY A 105 25.56 19.02 1.45
C GLY A 105 24.81 17.71 1.25
N ALA A 106 23.58 17.59 1.76
CA ALA A 106 22.72 16.45 1.45
C ALA A 106 22.46 16.36 -0.06
N ARG A 107 22.51 15.14 -0.59
CA ARG A 107 22.31 14.87 -2.03
C ARG A 107 20.88 14.36 -2.29
N PRO A 108 19.97 15.17 -2.86
CA PRO A 108 18.55 14.81 -3.00
C PRO A 108 18.30 13.56 -3.86
N ASP A 109 19.21 13.22 -4.78
CA ASP A 109 19.17 12.02 -5.61
C ASP A 109 19.43 10.71 -4.82
N ARG A 110 20.15 10.82 -3.69
CA ARG A 110 20.47 9.71 -2.78
C ARG A 110 19.45 9.51 -1.66
N LEU A 111 18.48 10.43 -1.55
CA LEU A 111 17.44 10.41 -0.53
C LEU A 111 16.09 10.05 -1.15
N LEU A 112 15.29 9.30 -0.41
CA LEU A 112 13.87 9.05 -0.69
C LEU A 112 13.03 10.05 0.09
N ALA A 113 12.03 10.63 -0.58
CA ALA A 113 10.93 11.33 0.05
C ALA A 113 9.89 10.29 0.50
N VAL A 114 9.90 9.94 1.78
CA VAL A 114 9.00 8.95 2.40
C VAL A 114 7.82 9.70 3.02
N PRO A 115 6.61 9.63 2.44
CA PRO A 115 5.43 10.17 3.08
C PRO A 115 5.10 9.36 4.33
N PHE A 116 4.82 10.06 5.41
CA PHE A 116 4.37 9.52 6.69
C PHE A 116 3.07 10.21 7.10
N VAL A 117 2.02 9.41 7.29
CA VAL A 117 0.73 9.90 7.78
C VAL A 117 0.58 9.42 9.23
N ALA A 118 0.57 10.37 10.16
CA ALA A 118 0.33 10.08 11.58
C ALA A 118 -1.11 9.62 11.78
N GLU A 119 -1.28 8.49 12.48
CA GLU A 119 -2.58 7.92 12.86
C GLU A 119 -2.84 8.10 14.37
N GLU A 120 -1.79 8.09 15.17
CA GLU A 120 -1.82 8.31 16.60
C GLU A 120 -0.69 9.27 17.00
N VAL A 121 -0.99 10.11 17.98
CA VAL A 121 -0.09 11.09 18.55
C VAL A 121 -0.01 10.87 20.04
N GLU A 122 1.19 10.99 20.58
CA GLU A 122 1.45 11.19 21.99
C GLU A 122 2.47 12.32 22.14
N LEU A 123 2.04 13.44 22.70
CA LEU A 123 2.86 14.58 23.06
C LEU A 123 2.80 14.75 24.57
N VAL A 124 3.96 14.76 25.20
CA VAL A 124 4.14 15.10 26.61
C VAL A 124 4.95 16.39 26.66
N LYS A 125 4.44 17.40 27.34
CA LYS A 125 5.12 18.67 27.58
C LYS A 125 5.35 18.87 29.06
N VAL A 126 6.46 19.51 29.38
CA VAL A 126 6.83 19.89 30.73
C VAL A 126 7.10 21.39 30.72
N GLU A 127 6.20 22.15 31.35
CA GLU A 127 6.32 23.60 31.52
C GLU A 127 6.40 23.91 33.01
N GLY A 128 7.63 24.04 33.52
CA GLY A 128 7.89 24.19 34.96
C GLY A 128 7.47 22.94 35.73
N ALA A 129 6.48 23.08 36.63
CA ALA A 129 5.93 21.97 37.42
C ALA A 129 4.72 21.27 36.74
N VAL A 130 4.19 21.83 35.66
CA VAL A 130 3.01 21.30 34.97
C VAL A 130 3.44 20.33 33.88
N ARG A 131 2.81 19.15 33.86
CA ARG A 131 3.03 18.13 32.85
C ARG A 131 1.74 17.90 32.06
N ASP A 132 1.69 18.43 30.85
CA ASP A 132 0.57 18.23 29.95
C ASP A 132 0.81 17.03 29.04
N ARG A 133 -0.22 16.21 28.87
CA ARG A 133 -0.18 15.03 27.98
C ARG A 133 -1.34 15.10 27.01
N TYR A 134 -1.00 15.20 25.73
CA TYR A 134 -1.93 15.03 24.63
C TYR A 134 -1.70 13.66 23.99
N ALA A 135 -2.70 12.78 24.05
CA ALA A 135 -2.61 11.46 23.43
C ALA A 135 -3.93 11.09 22.76
N GLY A 136 -3.86 10.54 21.55
CA GLY A 136 -5.06 10.04 20.87
C GLY A 136 -4.92 9.86 19.36
N PRO A 137 -5.98 9.37 18.71
CA PRO A 137 -6.01 9.16 17.27
C PRO A 137 -6.22 10.46 16.51
N THR A 138 -5.44 10.66 15.45
CA THR A 138 -5.58 11.75 14.48
C THR A 138 -6.82 11.55 13.59
N PRO A 139 -7.26 12.57 12.84
CA PRO A 139 -8.29 12.40 11.82
C PRO A 139 -7.98 11.28 10.81
N ALA A 140 -6.72 11.11 10.39
CA ALA A 140 -6.32 10.01 9.52
C ALA A 140 -6.42 8.64 10.21
N GLY A 141 -6.04 8.54 11.49
CA GLY A 141 -6.17 7.31 12.27
C GLY A 141 -7.61 6.86 12.45
N ARG A 142 -8.53 7.81 12.70
CA ARG A 142 -9.98 7.51 12.83
C ARG A 142 -10.62 7.05 11.51
N ARG A 143 -10.08 7.47 10.37
CA ARG A 143 -10.57 7.11 9.03
C ARG A 143 -9.86 5.88 8.45
N ALA A 144 -8.87 5.33 9.16
CA ALA A 144 -8.12 4.19 8.66
C ALA A 144 -9.04 2.96 8.52
N PRO A 145 -9.08 2.30 7.35
CA PRO A 145 -9.80 1.05 7.22
C PRO A 145 -9.14 0.00 8.10
N GLY A 146 -9.97 -0.86 8.70
CA GLY A 146 -9.48 -2.07 9.36
C GLY A 146 -8.69 -2.94 8.38
N ARG A 147 -7.90 -3.89 8.90
CA ARG A 147 -6.99 -4.71 8.09
C ARG A 147 -7.71 -5.42 6.93
N VAL A 148 -8.87 -6.02 7.19
CA VAL A 148 -9.68 -6.67 6.14
C VAL A 148 -10.16 -5.67 5.09
N GLY A 149 -10.58 -4.47 5.52
CA GLY A 149 -11.00 -3.40 4.63
C GLY A 149 -9.88 -2.91 3.72
N ALA A 150 -8.66 -2.73 4.27
CA ALA A 150 -7.47 -2.38 3.50
C ALA A 150 -7.17 -3.42 2.40
N TRP A 151 -7.22 -4.71 2.73
CA TRP A 151 -7.04 -5.80 1.77
C TRP A 151 -8.15 -5.84 0.72
N ALA A 152 -9.42 -5.67 1.11
CA ALA A 152 -10.54 -5.65 0.19
C ALA A 152 -10.46 -4.45 -0.78
N LEU A 153 -10.12 -3.26 -0.29
CA LEU A 153 -9.91 -2.07 -1.13
C LEU A 153 -8.75 -2.27 -2.10
N ALA A 154 -7.66 -2.89 -1.67
CA ALA A 154 -6.53 -3.19 -2.54
C ALA A 154 -6.90 -4.23 -3.61
N ALA A 155 -7.51 -5.36 -3.22
CA ALA A 155 -7.80 -6.49 -4.10
C ALA A 155 -9.02 -6.27 -5.01
N LEU A 156 -10.02 -5.51 -4.57
CA LEU A 156 -11.31 -5.35 -5.25
C LEU A 156 -11.71 -3.88 -5.49
N GLY A 157 -10.89 -2.88 -5.15
CA GLY A 157 -11.22 -1.47 -5.39
C GLY A 157 -11.44 -1.11 -6.87
N GLY A 158 -11.98 0.09 -7.13
CA GLY A 158 -12.12 0.64 -8.50
C GLY A 158 -12.88 -0.28 -9.46
N ALA A 159 -12.29 -0.59 -10.62
CA ALA A 159 -12.87 -1.51 -11.61
C ALA A 159 -12.84 -3.00 -11.19
N GLY A 160 -12.01 -3.38 -10.21
CA GLY A 160 -11.88 -4.77 -9.77
C GLY A 160 -13.18 -5.33 -9.19
N LYS A 161 -13.94 -4.51 -8.45
CA LYS A 161 -15.25 -4.89 -7.90
C LYS A 161 -16.22 -5.31 -8.99
N TRP A 162 -16.22 -4.60 -10.12
CA TRP A 162 -17.14 -4.87 -11.22
C TRP A 162 -16.79 -6.17 -11.92
N ALA A 163 -15.50 -6.44 -12.14
CA ALA A 163 -15.03 -7.72 -12.67
C ALA A 163 -15.37 -8.90 -11.73
N ALA A 164 -15.19 -8.73 -10.42
CA ALA A 164 -15.54 -9.76 -9.45
C ALA A 164 -17.06 -10.00 -9.38
N LEU A 165 -17.88 -8.94 -9.40
CA LEU A 165 -19.34 -9.05 -9.45
C LEU A 165 -19.82 -9.72 -10.74
N ALA A 166 -19.24 -9.35 -11.89
CA ALA A 166 -19.57 -9.96 -13.18
C ALA A 166 -19.23 -11.45 -13.19
N GLY A 167 -18.04 -11.84 -12.70
CA GLY A 167 -17.65 -13.25 -12.57
C GLY A 167 -18.55 -14.03 -11.61
N ALA A 168 -18.89 -13.44 -10.46
CA ALA A 168 -19.79 -14.06 -9.49
C ALA A 168 -21.22 -14.24 -10.04
N ALA A 169 -21.74 -13.23 -10.75
CA ALA A 169 -23.05 -13.29 -11.39
C ALA A 169 -23.08 -14.31 -12.53
N ALA A 170 -22.07 -14.32 -13.41
CA ALA A 170 -21.99 -15.26 -14.52
C ALA A 170 -21.93 -16.72 -14.02
N THR A 171 -21.14 -16.99 -12.98
CA THR A 171 -21.06 -18.33 -12.37
C THR A 171 -22.36 -18.71 -11.67
N PHE A 172 -23.02 -17.78 -10.98
CA PHE A 172 -24.33 -18.02 -10.38
C PHE A 172 -25.39 -18.39 -11.44
N VAL A 173 -25.47 -17.62 -12.52
CA VAL A 173 -26.40 -17.88 -13.64
C VAL A 173 -26.09 -19.22 -14.31
N TRP A 174 -24.80 -19.53 -14.53
CA TRP A 174 -24.38 -20.81 -15.09
C TRP A 174 -24.82 -21.99 -14.23
N PHE A 175 -24.57 -21.96 -12.92
CA PHE A 175 -25.02 -23.02 -12.03
C PHE A 175 -26.54 -23.06 -11.86
N GLY A 176 -27.24 -21.94 -12.05
CA GLY A 176 -28.69 -21.89 -12.16
C GLY A 176 -29.21 -22.63 -13.40
N TYR A 177 -28.55 -22.43 -14.55
CA TYR A 177 -28.86 -23.11 -15.81
C TYR A 177 -28.66 -24.63 -15.74
N LEU A 178 -27.59 -25.09 -15.06
CA LEU A 178 -27.34 -26.52 -14.84
C LEU A 178 -28.40 -27.20 -13.96
N GLY A 179 -29.26 -26.42 -13.30
CA GLY A 179 -30.41 -26.93 -12.58
C GLY A 179 -30.04 -27.80 -11.37
N ALA A 180 -30.99 -28.64 -10.95
CA ALA A 180 -30.82 -29.56 -9.83
C ALA A 180 -30.02 -30.82 -10.20
N ASP A 181 -29.84 -31.07 -11.50
CA ASP A 181 -29.18 -32.27 -12.05
C ASP A 181 -27.66 -32.27 -11.81
N TYR A 182 -27.13 -31.18 -11.25
CA TYR A 182 -25.73 -31.05 -10.87
C TYR A 182 -25.55 -31.24 -9.35
N PRO A 183 -25.28 -32.45 -8.85
CA PRO A 183 -25.32 -32.77 -7.41
C PRO A 183 -24.30 -32.01 -6.57
N LEU A 184 -23.16 -31.61 -7.15
CA LEU A 184 -22.10 -30.85 -6.45
C LEU A 184 -22.25 -29.33 -6.59
N ARG A 185 -23.43 -28.83 -6.99
CA ARG A 185 -23.66 -27.41 -7.32
C ARG A 185 -23.23 -26.43 -6.24
N PRO A 186 -23.58 -26.60 -4.95
CA PRO A 186 -23.20 -25.63 -3.93
C PRO A 186 -21.67 -25.53 -3.77
N LEU A 187 -20.99 -26.67 -3.78
CA LEU A 187 -19.53 -26.72 -3.66
C LEU A 187 -18.85 -26.12 -4.89
N ALA A 188 -19.33 -26.47 -6.09
CA ALA A 188 -18.76 -25.95 -7.34
C ALA A 188 -18.98 -24.43 -7.49
N LEU A 189 -20.14 -23.90 -7.07
CA LEU A 189 -20.41 -22.46 -7.04
C LEU A 189 -19.45 -21.74 -6.08
N LEU A 190 -19.26 -22.28 -4.87
CA LEU A 190 -18.31 -21.70 -3.90
C LEU A 190 -16.88 -21.70 -4.44
N LEU A 191 -16.43 -22.81 -5.04
CA LEU A 191 -15.12 -22.89 -5.69
C LEU A 191 -14.99 -21.89 -6.84
N ALA A 192 -16.05 -21.71 -7.64
CA ALA A 192 -16.05 -20.72 -8.72
C ALA A 192 -15.93 -19.29 -8.18
N TRP A 193 -16.61 -18.95 -7.09
CA TRP A 193 -16.47 -17.65 -6.42
C TRP A 193 -15.08 -17.45 -5.82
N VAL A 194 -14.50 -18.47 -5.18
CA VAL A 194 -13.09 -18.44 -4.74
C VAL A 194 -12.16 -18.22 -5.94
N GLY A 195 -12.43 -18.87 -7.07
CA GLY A 195 -11.71 -18.68 -8.32
C GLY A 195 -11.81 -17.24 -8.84
N VAL A 196 -13.00 -16.67 -8.89
CA VAL A 196 -13.25 -15.28 -9.33
C VAL A 196 -12.49 -14.29 -8.45
N VAL A 197 -12.66 -14.38 -7.12
CA VAL A 197 -12.01 -13.46 -6.17
C VAL A 197 -10.49 -13.65 -6.19
N GLY A 198 -10.02 -14.90 -6.26
CA GLY A 198 -8.60 -15.25 -6.34
C GLY A 198 -7.92 -14.70 -7.59
N LEU A 199 -8.57 -14.85 -8.76
CA LEU A 199 -8.04 -14.36 -10.03
C LEU A 199 -8.01 -12.83 -10.09
N VAL A 200 -9.14 -12.17 -9.81
CA VAL A 200 -9.25 -10.71 -9.85
C VAL A 200 -8.34 -10.07 -8.80
N GLY A 201 -8.42 -10.54 -7.56
CA GLY A 201 -7.60 -10.05 -6.45
C GLY A 201 -6.12 -10.30 -6.70
N GLY A 202 -5.77 -11.48 -7.20
CA GLY A 202 -4.40 -11.88 -7.52
C GLY A 202 -3.73 -10.97 -8.54
N ILE A 203 -4.37 -10.81 -9.72
CA ILE A 203 -3.88 -9.94 -10.80
C ILE A 203 -3.73 -8.50 -10.28
N ARG A 204 -4.72 -8.00 -9.54
CA ARG A 204 -4.75 -6.61 -9.11
C ARG A 204 -3.67 -6.31 -8.06
N LEU A 205 -3.48 -7.18 -7.07
CA LEU A 205 -2.47 -7.01 -6.03
C LEU A 205 -1.05 -7.04 -6.61
N LEU A 206 -0.77 -7.98 -7.52
CA LEU A 206 0.49 -8.03 -8.25
C LEU A 206 0.69 -6.77 -9.11
N GLY A 207 -0.38 -6.33 -9.78
CA GLY A 207 -0.35 -5.13 -10.61
C GLY A 207 -0.08 -3.85 -9.84
N GLN A 208 -0.68 -3.68 -8.67
CA GLN A 208 -0.39 -2.55 -7.80
C GLN A 208 1.05 -2.60 -7.28
N ALA A 209 1.55 -3.77 -6.89
CA ALA A 209 2.94 -3.92 -6.46
C ALA A 209 3.93 -3.53 -7.58
N ALA A 210 3.70 -3.99 -8.81
CA ALA A 210 4.51 -3.64 -9.97
C ALA A 210 4.42 -2.14 -10.32
N ALA A 211 3.21 -1.59 -10.33
CA ALA A 211 2.97 -0.16 -10.60
C ALA A 211 3.66 0.73 -9.55
N PHE A 212 3.60 0.33 -8.27
CA PHE A 212 4.28 1.03 -7.19
C PHE A 212 5.80 1.04 -7.37
N LEU A 213 6.42 -0.10 -7.73
CA LEU A 213 7.86 -0.15 -8.00
C LEU A 213 8.26 0.74 -9.19
N ARG A 214 7.45 0.78 -10.25
CA ARG A 214 7.67 1.70 -11.39
C ARG A 214 7.51 3.17 -10.99
N TRP A 215 6.54 3.46 -10.15
CA TRP A 215 6.34 4.81 -9.63
C TRP A 215 7.54 5.30 -8.82
N ARG A 216 8.12 4.44 -7.96
CA ARG A 216 9.32 4.76 -7.17
C ARG A 216 10.52 5.14 -8.03
N THR A 217 10.65 4.56 -9.22
CA THR A 217 11.72 4.88 -10.18
C THR A 217 11.37 6.04 -11.11
N GLY A 218 10.22 6.70 -10.92
CA GLY A 218 9.77 7.81 -11.76
C GLY A 218 9.15 7.38 -13.10
N ARG A 219 8.98 6.07 -13.34
CA ARG A 219 8.52 5.49 -14.62
C ARG A 219 7.05 5.05 -14.60
N GLY A 220 6.20 5.71 -13.81
CA GLY A 220 4.78 5.38 -13.70
C GLY A 220 3.96 6.37 -12.85
N SER A 221 2.64 6.30 -12.97
CA SER A 221 1.71 7.06 -12.13
C SER A 221 1.43 6.34 -10.81
N VAL A 222 1.32 7.14 -9.75
CA VAL A 222 0.98 6.69 -8.40
C VAL A 222 -0.48 6.22 -8.29
N ASP A 223 -1.36 6.72 -9.16
CA ASP A 223 -2.80 6.44 -9.13
C ASP A 223 -3.12 4.99 -9.49
N LYS A 224 -2.14 4.28 -10.07
CA LYS A 224 -2.23 2.85 -10.36
C LYS A 224 -1.98 1.95 -9.14
N ALA A 225 -1.54 2.51 -8.01
CA ALA A 225 -1.26 1.76 -6.79
C ALA A 225 -1.73 2.52 -5.52
N PRO A 226 -3.01 2.89 -5.43
CA PRO A 226 -3.50 3.77 -4.36
C PRO A 226 -3.35 3.14 -2.98
N ALA A 227 -3.59 1.82 -2.84
CA ALA A 227 -3.48 1.15 -1.54
C ALA A 227 -2.03 1.10 -1.01
N LEU A 228 -1.05 1.01 -1.90
CA LEU A 228 0.37 1.02 -1.53
C LEU A 228 0.87 2.44 -1.31
N ARG A 229 0.45 3.40 -2.15
CA ARG A 229 0.75 4.84 -1.98
C ARG A 229 0.27 5.33 -0.64
N ASP A 230 -0.97 5.01 -0.30
CA ASP A 230 -1.58 5.44 0.94
C ASP A 230 -1.08 4.60 2.12
N GLY A 231 -0.14 3.66 1.96
CA GLY A 231 0.42 2.90 3.09
C GLY A 231 -0.55 1.94 3.76
N TRP A 232 -1.61 1.50 3.05
CA TRP A 232 -2.53 0.50 3.57
C TRP A 232 -1.97 -0.91 3.49
N LEU A 233 -1.10 -1.18 2.51
CA LEU A 233 -0.40 -2.45 2.34
C LEU A 233 1.07 -2.21 1.98
N ALA A 234 1.96 -3.05 2.50
CA ALA A 234 3.33 -3.07 2.01
C ALA A 234 3.42 -3.70 0.61
N PRO A 235 4.37 -3.29 -0.24
CA PRO A 235 4.57 -3.88 -1.56
C PRO A 235 4.86 -5.39 -1.51
N ARG A 236 5.65 -5.84 -0.51
CA ARG A 236 5.93 -7.27 -0.31
C ARG A 236 4.69 -8.04 0.12
N GLU A 237 3.84 -7.45 0.96
CA GLU A 237 2.57 -8.03 1.38
C GLU A 237 1.62 -8.16 0.18
N ALA A 238 1.44 -7.09 -0.59
CA ALA A 238 0.61 -7.11 -1.80
C ALA A 238 1.09 -8.19 -2.80
N ARG A 239 2.41 -8.32 -3.00
CA ARG A 239 2.96 -9.38 -3.87
C ARG A 239 2.65 -10.78 -3.34
N ARG A 240 2.89 -11.04 -2.07
CA ARG A 240 2.61 -12.34 -1.44
C ARG A 240 1.11 -12.67 -1.47
N GLY A 241 0.27 -11.72 -1.09
CA GLY A 241 -1.19 -11.87 -1.13
C GLY A 241 -1.70 -12.11 -2.55
N GLY A 242 -1.12 -11.43 -3.53
CA GLY A 242 -1.43 -11.65 -4.94
C GLY A 242 -1.09 -13.07 -5.41
N LEU A 243 0.09 -13.58 -5.06
CA LEU A 243 0.50 -14.96 -5.36
C LEU A 243 -0.39 -15.99 -4.67
N VAL A 244 -0.72 -15.79 -3.39
CA VAL A 244 -1.63 -16.67 -2.64
C VAL A 244 -3.02 -16.69 -3.26
N ALA A 245 -3.54 -15.53 -3.67
CA ALA A 245 -4.84 -15.43 -4.34
C ALA A 245 -4.85 -16.14 -5.71
N LEU A 246 -3.78 -16.00 -6.50
CA LEU A 246 -3.64 -16.75 -7.75
C LEU A 246 -3.49 -18.26 -7.52
N ALA A 247 -2.77 -18.68 -6.47
CA ALA A 247 -2.66 -20.09 -6.10
C ALA A 247 -4.02 -20.66 -5.68
N ALA A 248 -4.82 -19.89 -4.94
CA ALA A 248 -6.19 -20.27 -4.59
C ALA A 248 -7.08 -20.40 -5.82
N TRP A 249 -6.97 -19.47 -6.79
CA TRP A 249 -7.66 -19.59 -8.08
C TRP A 249 -7.24 -20.84 -8.85
N LEU A 250 -5.93 -21.11 -8.94
CA LEU A 250 -5.40 -22.29 -9.63
C LEU A 250 -5.92 -23.57 -8.99
N LEU A 251 -5.84 -23.68 -7.66
CA LEU A 251 -6.34 -24.84 -6.92
C LEU A 251 -7.85 -25.01 -7.11
N ALA A 252 -8.63 -23.93 -6.99
CA ALA A 252 -10.08 -23.98 -7.23
C ALA A 252 -10.40 -24.42 -8.67
N SER A 253 -9.62 -23.96 -9.65
CA SER A 253 -9.80 -24.33 -11.06
C SER A 253 -9.45 -25.80 -11.32
N LEU A 254 -8.41 -26.34 -10.68
CA LEU A 254 -8.05 -27.76 -10.76
C LEU A 254 -9.14 -28.65 -10.15
N VAL A 255 -9.64 -28.29 -8.96
CA VAL A 255 -10.74 -29.02 -8.33
C VAL A 255 -12.02 -28.92 -9.15
N LEU A 256 -12.35 -27.73 -9.69
CA LEU A 256 -13.50 -27.58 -10.58
C LEU A 256 -13.37 -28.45 -11.83
N SER A 257 -12.18 -28.53 -12.43
CA SER A 257 -11.94 -29.30 -13.65
C SER A 257 -12.14 -30.81 -13.49
N SER A 258 -12.10 -31.33 -12.25
CA SER A 258 -12.43 -32.74 -12.00
C SER A 258 -13.92 -33.02 -11.97
N PHE A 259 -14.77 -31.99 -11.91
CA PHE A 259 -16.20 -32.13 -11.94
C PHE A 259 -16.74 -32.20 -13.38
N PRO A 260 -17.92 -32.82 -13.60
CA PRO A 260 -18.62 -32.76 -14.88
C PRO A 260 -18.80 -31.30 -15.32
N GLN A 261 -18.49 -30.95 -16.56
CA GLN A 261 -18.56 -29.56 -17.06
C GLN A 261 -17.68 -28.52 -16.31
N GLY A 262 -16.75 -28.99 -15.48
CA GLY A 262 -15.80 -28.17 -14.74
C GLY A 262 -14.98 -27.22 -15.61
N GLY A 263 -14.46 -27.73 -16.73
CA GLY A 263 -13.69 -26.93 -17.69
C GLY A 263 -14.48 -25.75 -18.28
N VAL A 264 -15.78 -25.93 -18.54
CA VAL A 264 -16.66 -24.84 -19.02
C VAL A 264 -16.85 -23.79 -17.92
N THR A 265 -17.02 -24.22 -16.67
CA THR A 265 -17.11 -23.31 -15.52
C THR A 265 -15.84 -22.47 -15.36
N VAL A 266 -14.66 -23.08 -15.49
CA VAL A 266 -13.37 -22.37 -15.44
C VAL A 266 -13.27 -21.35 -16.58
N LEU A 267 -13.69 -21.72 -17.80
CA LEU A 267 -13.72 -20.81 -18.94
C LEU A 267 -14.64 -19.61 -18.68
N ILE A 268 -15.84 -19.83 -18.13
CA ILE A 268 -16.77 -18.76 -17.75
C ILE A 268 -16.13 -17.82 -16.73
N VAL A 269 -15.47 -18.34 -15.69
CA VAL A 269 -14.73 -17.53 -14.70
C VAL A 269 -13.68 -16.65 -15.37
N VAL A 270 -12.87 -17.23 -16.26
CA VAL A 270 -11.79 -16.51 -16.94
C VAL A 270 -12.35 -15.41 -17.86
N LEU A 271 -13.36 -15.72 -18.66
CA LEU A 271 -13.95 -14.76 -19.60
C LEU A 271 -14.72 -13.66 -18.89
N ALA A 272 -15.57 -14.00 -17.92
CA ALA A 272 -16.43 -13.04 -17.22
C ALA A 272 -15.64 -12.06 -16.35
N THR A 273 -14.46 -12.44 -15.87
CA THR A 273 -13.57 -11.55 -15.11
C THR A 273 -12.74 -10.63 -16.00
N GLY A 274 -12.77 -10.80 -17.33
CA GLY A 274 -11.96 -10.02 -18.26
C GLY A 274 -10.46 -10.27 -18.13
N ALA A 275 -10.05 -11.33 -17.43
CA ALA A 275 -8.65 -11.67 -17.21
C ALA A 275 -7.82 -11.78 -18.51
N PRO A 276 -8.34 -12.33 -19.63
CA PRO A 276 -7.61 -12.37 -20.90
C PRO A 276 -7.26 -10.98 -21.44
N VAL A 277 -8.18 -10.01 -21.32
CA VAL A 277 -7.95 -8.63 -21.78
C VAL A 277 -6.87 -7.97 -20.94
N LEU A 278 -6.89 -8.18 -19.63
CA LEU A 278 -5.84 -7.68 -18.72
C LEU A 278 -4.48 -8.32 -19.01
N ALA A 279 -4.45 -9.64 -19.21
CA ALA A 279 -3.24 -10.37 -19.57
C ALA A 279 -2.65 -9.88 -20.91
N ALA A 280 -3.49 -9.70 -21.92
CA ALA A 280 -3.08 -9.18 -23.23
C ALA A 280 -2.55 -7.75 -23.13
N SER A 281 -3.23 -6.86 -22.38
CA SER A 281 -2.77 -5.49 -22.13
C SER A 281 -1.40 -5.47 -21.43
N TRP A 282 -1.20 -6.34 -20.44
CA TRP A 282 0.08 -6.48 -19.74
C TRP A 282 1.19 -6.99 -20.65
N ALA A 283 0.91 -8.03 -21.44
CA ALA A 283 1.87 -8.56 -22.40
C ALA A 283 2.29 -7.50 -23.42
N LEU A 284 1.33 -6.73 -23.95
CA LEU A 284 1.60 -5.63 -24.87
C LEU A 284 2.48 -4.54 -24.22
N HIS A 285 2.15 -4.14 -22.98
CA HIS A 285 2.96 -3.16 -22.26
C HIS A 285 4.37 -3.64 -21.95
N ALA A 286 4.52 -4.92 -21.59
CA ALA A 286 5.83 -5.52 -21.35
C ALA A 286 6.66 -5.57 -22.64
N TRP A 287 6.02 -5.93 -23.76
CA TRP A 287 6.66 -5.97 -25.07
C TRP A 287 7.11 -4.59 -25.57
N VAL A 288 6.25 -3.58 -25.45
CA VAL A 288 6.61 -2.18 -25.80
C VAL A 288 7.76 -1.69 -24.93
N ALA A 289 7.74 -1.98 -23.62
CA ALA A 289 8.80 -1.57 -22.71
C ALA A 289 10.14 -2.27 -23.00
N ALA A 290 10.12 -3.53 -23.44
CA ALA A 290 11.33 -4.26 -23.85
C ALA A 290 11.99 -3.60 -25.07
N ARG A 291 11.19 -3.25 -26.10
CA ARG A 291 11.71 -2.60 -27.31
C ARG A 291 12.29 -1.21 -27.06
N GLN A 292 11.63 -0.39 -26.23
CA GLN A 292 12.15 0.94 -25.89
C GLN A 292 13.45 0.91 -25.07
N GLY A 293 13.79 -0.23 -24.46
CA GLY A 293 15.05 -0.44 -23.76
C GLY A 293 16.21 -0.90 -24.65
N GLU A 294 15.95 -1.27 -25.91
CA GLU A 294 16.98 -1.67 -26.88
C GLU A 294 17.51 -0.46 -27.70
N ASP A 295 16.77 0.65 -27.71
CA ASP A 295 17.06 1.85 -28.52
C ASP A 295 17.74 2.99 -27.75
N GLY A 296 18.21 2.79 -26.51
CA GLY A 296 18.83 3.83 -25.68
C GLY A 296 20.01 3.32 -24.85
#